data_AF-A0A4R7V7R8-F1
#
_entry.id   AF-A0A4R7V7R8-F1
#
_cell.length_a   1.000
_cell.length_b   1.000
_cell.length_c   1.000
_cell.angle_alpha   90.00
_cell.angle_beta   90.00
_cell.angle_gamma   90.00
#
_symmetry.space_group_name_H-M   'P 1'
#
loop_
_entity.id
_entity.type
_entity.pdbx_description
1 polymer ?
#
loop_
_entity_poly.entity_id
_entity_poly.type
_entity_poly.pdbx_seq_one_letter_code
_entity_poly.pdbx_strand_id
1 'polypeptide(L)'
;MTAPQNVLSRAQLGFFMGALWWPTLAVLAISSYDLWTGAYSTHDSALTYWQYPLWWGIPGLLGFSLWMSRGAKRRTEQQAVRMVWMAPLKFVLFYGVPWVIYGLCSLIAGPFSDAYMSFAWIMLIPYVLIAGYFCAGVTVALYRIFF
;
A
#
# COMPACT_ATOMS: atom_id res chain seq x y z
N MET A 1 -4.43 15.37 -35.65
CA MET A 1 -3.86 14.01 -35.80
C MET A 1 -3.60 13.45 -34.40
N THR A 2 -4.51 12.65 -33.87
CA THR A 2 -4.31 11.95 -32.59
C THR A 2 -3.45 10.72 -32.86
N ALA A 3 -2.22 10.71 -32.36
CA ALA A 3 -1.34 9.54 -32.41
C ALA A 3 -2.07 8.31 -31.88
N PRO A 4 -1.88 7.11 -32.46
CA PRO A 4 -2.46 5.88 -31.92
C PRO A 4 -1.99 5.74 -30.47
N GLN A 5 -2.94 5.75 -29.55
CA GLN A 5 -2.67 5.47 -28.15
C GLN A 5 -2.22 4.02 -28.06
N ASN A 6 -0.90 3.78 -28.05
CA ASN A 6 -0.32 2.47 -27.85
C ASN A 6 -0.77 1.98 -26.46
N VAL A 7 -1.76 1.10 -26.47
CA VAL A 7 -2.20 0.34 -25.31
C VAL A 7 -1.02 -0.53 -24.88
N LEU A 8 -0.82 -0.66 -23.57
CA LEU A 8 0.26 -1.47 -22.98
C LEU A 8 0.31 -2.87 -23.61
N SER A 9 1.51 -3.31 -23.98
CA SER A 9 1.71 -4.70 -24.39
C SER A 9 1.45 -5.65 -23.20
N ARG A 10 1.18 -6.92 -23.49
CA ARG A 10 0.90 -7.92 -22.44
C ARG A 10 2.05 -8.04 -21.41
N ALA A 11 3.30 -7.89 -21.87
CA ALA A 11 4.47 -7.95 -21.01
C ALA A 11 4.60 -6.70 -20.12
N GLN A 12 4.35 -5.51 -20.67
CA GLN A 12 4.37 -4.25 -19.92
C GLN A 12 3.24 -4.22 -18.87
N LEU A 13 2.03 -4.66 -19.25
CA LEU A 13 0.90 -4.81 -18.34
C LEU A 13 1.24 -5.78 -17.19
N GLY A 14 1.88 -6.91 -17.52
CA GLY A 14 2.35 -7.89 -16.54
C GLY A 14 3.36 -7.29 -15.55
N PHE A 15 4.33 -6.53 -16.05
CA PHE A 15 5.30 -5.82 -15.22
C PHE A 15 4.63 -4.85 -14.24
N PHE A 16 3.74 -3.97 -14.74
CA PHE A 16 3.02 -3.02 -13.89
C PHE A 16 2.08 -3.72 -12.89
N MET A 17 1.45 -4.82 -13.27
CA MET A 17 0.65 -5.64 -12.35
C MET A 17 1.53 -6.25 -11.26
N GLY A 18 2.68 -6.82 -11.60
CA GLY A 18 3.62 -7.38 -10.62
C GLY A 18 4.09 -6.32 -9.62
N ALA A 19 4.55 -5.17 -10.11
CA ALA A 19 4.99 -4.06 -9.28
C ALA A 19 3.87 -3.50 -8.38
N LEU A 20 2.62 -3.50 -8.87
CA LEU A 20 1.46 -3.04 -8.12
C LEU A 20 1.07 -4.00 -6.99
N TRP A 21 1.13 -5.32 -7.20
CA TRP A 21 0.73 -6.33 -6.22
C TRP A 21 1.82 -6.65 -5.21
N TRP A 22 3.09 -6.36 -5.53
CA TRP A 22 4.23 -6.64 -4.67
C TRP A 22 4.09 -6.12 -3.22
N PRO A 23 3.66 -4.87 -2.96
CA PRO A 23 3.49 -4.39 -1.59
C PRO A 23 2.47 -5.20 -0.79
N THR A 24 1.37 -5.61 -1.42
CA THR A 24 0.32 -6.42 -0.78
C THR A 24 0.83 -7.81 -0.46
N LEU A 25 1.57 -8.44 -1.37
CA LEU A 25 2.17 -9.75 -1.15
C LEU A 25 3.23 -9.68 -0.05
N ALA A 26 4.05 -8.63 -0.01
CA ALA A 26 5.05 -8.42 1.02
C ALA A 26 4.42 -8.28 2.41
N VAL A 27 3.37 -7.46 2.54
CA VAL A 27 2.64 -7.30 3.81
C VAL A 27 1.99 -8.62 4.24
N LEU A 28 1.35 -9.35 3.32
CA LEU A 28 0.76 -10.66 3.63
C LEU A 28 1.81 -11.68 4.08
N ALA A 29 2.99 -11.69 3.44
CA ALA A 29 4.08 -12.58 3.80
C ALA A 29 4.64 -12.27 5.20
N ILE A 30 4.87 -10.99 5.51
CA ILE A 30 5.33 -10.55 6.83
C ILE A 30 4.29 -10.91 7.90
N SER A 31 3.01 -10.58 7.67
CA SER A 31 1.94 -10.90 8.62
C SER A 31 1.80 -12.40 8.87
N SER A 32 1.97 -13.21 7.81
CA SER A 32 1.92 -14.67 7.90
C SER A 32 3.14 -15.27 8.62
N TYR A 33 4.33 -14.70 8.40
CA TYR A 33 5.55 -15.08 9.10
C TYR A 33 5.45 -14.77 10.59
N ASP A 34 5.01 -13.56 10.95
CA ASP A 34 4.80 -13.16 12.34
C ASP A 34 3.77 -14.05 13.06
N LEU A 35 2.75 -14.53 12.31
CA LEU A 35 1.73 -15.45 12.83
C LEU A 35 2.35 -16.82 13.12
N TRP A 36 3.18 -17.30 12.20
CA TRP A 36 3.88 -18.57 12.33
C TRP A 36 4.87 -18.58 13.49
N THR A 37 5.62 -17.50 13.69
CA THR A 37 6.63 -17.40 14.76
C THR A 37 6.00 -17.18 16.14
N GLY A 38 4.67 -17.06 16.24
CA GLY A 38 3.98 -16.81 17.50
C GLY A 38 4.19 -15.39 18.03
N ALA A 39 4.57 -14.42 17.18
CA ALA A 39 4.74 -13.04 17.65
C ALA A 39 3.43 -12.43 18.21
N TYR A 40 2.29 -12.98 17.79
CA TYR A 40 0.96 -12.61 18.29
C TYR A 40 0.54 -13.34 19.59
N SER A 41 1.28 -14.35 20.06
CA SER A 41 0.95 -15.09 21.28
C SER A 41 1.65 -14.55 22.54
N THR A 42 2.71 -13.76 22.39
CA THR A 42 3.37 -13.04 23.49
C THR A 42 2.71 -11.68 23.73
N HIS A 43 2.06 -11.52 24.89
CA HIS A 43 1.46 -10.26 25.38
C HIS A 43 2.54 -9.24 25.84
N ASP A 44 3.60 -9.03 25.07
CA ASP A 44 4.49 -7.91 25.30
C ASP A 44 3.88 -6.67 24.64
N SER A 45 3.24 -5.85 25.49
CA SER A 45 2.30 -4.77 25.19
C SER A 45 2.79 -3.69 24.21
N ALA A 46 4.08 -3.66 23.87
CA ALA A 46 4.65 -2.72 22.89
C ALA A 46 4.74 -3.30 21.47
N LEU A 47 5.13 -4.57 21.29
CA LEU A 47 5.34 -5.18 19.96
C LEU A 47 4.03 -5.67 19.34
N THR A 48 3.14 -6.24 20.15
CA THR A 48 1.80 -6.65 19.71
C THR A 48 1.01 -5.44 19.18
N TYR A 49 1.20 -4.27 19.79
CA TYR A 49 0.57 -3.00 19.39
C TYR A 49 1.05 -2.50 18.01
N TRP A 50 2.26 -2.86 17.56
CA TRP A 50 2.78 -2.50 16.22
C TRP A 50 2.39 -3.50 15.12
N GLN A 51 2.01 -4.72 15.48
CA GLN A 51 1.59 -5.76 14.53
C GLN A 51 0.09 -5.72 14.17
N TYR A 52 -0.79 -5.29 15.09
CA TYR A 52 -2.16 -4.90 14.75
C TYR A 52 -2.24 -3.89 13.58
N PRO A 53 -1.27 -2.95 13.49
CA PRO A 53 -1.15 -2.05 12.36
C PRO A 53 -1.05 -2.65 10.98
N LEU A 54 -0.28 -3.72 10.84
CA LEU A 54 -0.20 -4.39 9.54
C LEU A 54 -1.56 -4.98 9.14
N TRP A 55 -2.28 -5.61 10.07
CA TRP A 55 -3.53 -6.32 9.79
C TRP A 55 -4.67 -5.41 9.36
N TRP A 56 -4.86 -4.28 10.05
CA TRP A 56 -5.91 -3.31 9.69
C TRP A 56 -5.66 -2.63 8.33
N GLY A 57 -4.41 -2.60 7.88
CA GLY A 57 -4.03 -2.11 6.56
C GLY A 57 -4.28 -3.10 5.41
N ILE A 58 -4.42 -4.41 5.68
CA ILE A 58 -4.59 -5.45 4.65
C ILE A 58 -5.84 -5.22 3.79
N PRO A 59 -7.04 -4.93 4.34
CA PRO A 59 -8.21 -4.64 3.52
C PRO A 59 -8.02 -3.41 2.62
N GLY A 60 -7.36 -2.36 3.13
CA GLY A 60 -7.03 -1.15 2.37
C GLY A 60 -6.07 -1.44 1.22
N LEU A 61 -5.03 -2.24 1.47
CA LEU A 61 -4.06 -2.74 0.48
C LEU A 61 -4.71 -3.60 -0.62
N LEU A 62 -5.59 -4.52 -0.24
CA LEU A 62 -6.35 -5.35 -1.16
C LEU A 62 -7.28 -4.49 -2.02
N GLY A 63 -8.02 -3.57 -1.40
CA GLY A 63 -8.88 -2.62 -2.09
C GLY A 63 -8.10 -1.77 -3.10
N PHE A 64 -6.96 -1.23 -2.68
CA PHE A 64 -6.04 -0.48 -3.55
C PHE A 64 -5.55 -1.33 -4.72
N SER A 65 -5.08 -2.55 -4.47
CA SER A 65 -4.54 -3.46 -5.49
C SER A 65 -5.59 -3.83 -6.52
N LEU A 66 -6.80 -4.18 -6.07
CA LEU A 66 -7.93 -4.52 -6.94
C LEU A 66 -8.40 -3.31 -7.75
N TRP A 67 -8.50 -2.14 -7.12
CA TRP A 67 -8.90 -0.90 -7.77
C TRP A 67 -7.93 -0.49 -8.88
N MET A 68 -6.63 -0.50 -8.57
CA MET A 68 -5.58 -0.13 -9.51
C MET A 68 -5.43 -1.18 -10.62
N SER A 69 -5.62 -2.47 -10.31
CA SER A 69 -5.63 -3.55 -11.30
C SER A 69 -6.78 -3.40 -12.30
N ARG A 70 -7.99 -3.05 -11.82
CA ARG A 70 -9.13 -2.74 -12.69
C ARG A 70 -8.85 -1.52 -13.56
N GLY A 71 -8.23 -0.49 -13.00
CA GLY A 71 -7.89 0.74 -13.70
C GLY A 71 -6.76 0.62 -14.73
N ALA A 72 -5.86 -0.37 -14.61
CA ALA A 72 -4.71 -0.53 -15.49
C ALA A 72 -5.02 -1.18 -16.84
N LYS A 73 -6.07 -2.02 -16.94
CA LYS A 73 -6.39 -2.81 -18.15
C LYS A 73 -6.72 -2.01 -19.41
N ARG A 74 -6.96 -0.70 -19.29
CA ARG A 74 -7.33 0.18 -20.42
C ARG A 74 -6.41 1.40 -20.56
N ARG A 75 -5.24 1.38 -19.92
CA ARG A 75 -4.35 2.55 -19.88
C ARG A 75 -3.26 2.49 -20.93
N THR A 76 -2.89 3.68 -21.41
CA THR A 76 -1.69 3.89 -22.19
C THR A 76 -0.46 3.88 -21.30
N GLU A 77 0.72 3.71 -21.89
CA GLU A 77 2.00 3.72 -21.19
C GLU A 77 2.20 4.97 -20.31
N GLN A 78 1.98 6.18 -20.85
CA GLN A 78 2.08 7.41 -20.06
C GLN A 78 1.10 7.45 -18.88
N GLN A 79 -0.10 6.88 -19.05
CA GLN A 79 -1.08 6.78 -17.97
C GLN A 79 -0.69 5.73 -16.93
N ALA A 80 0.04 4.68 -17.31
CA ALA A 80 0.58 3.68 -16.39
C ALA A 80 1.73 4.25 -15.56
N VAL A 81 2.68 4.95 -16.17
CA VAL A 81 3.78 5.62 -15.46
C VAL A 81 3.24 6.67 -14.49
N ARG A 82 2.28 7.50 -14.93
CA ARG A 82 1.59 8.46 -14.03
C ARG A 82 0.88 7.74 -12.88
N MET A 83 0.31 6.57 -13.13
CA MET A 83 -0.35 5.77 -12.11
C MET A 83 0.63 5.26 -11.05
N VAL A 84 1.83 4.82 -11.45
CA VAL A 84 2.91 4.41 -10.54
C VAL A 84 3.38 5.59 -9.68
N TRP A 85 3.56 6.77 -10.26
CA TRP A 85 3.91 7.98 -9.49
C TRP A 85 2.82 8.42 -8.49
N MET A 86 1.55 8.16 -8.80
CA MET A 86 0.44 8.45 -7.87
C MET A 86 0.16 7.30 -6.88
N ALA A 87 0.78 6.13 -7.05
CA ALA A 87 0.54 4.96 -6.21
C ALA A 87 0.88 5.22 -4.73
N PRO A 88 2.02 5.85 -4.36
CA PRO A 88 2.35 6.13 -2.96
C PRO A 88 1.31 7.01 -2.27
N LEU A 89 0.83 8.04 -2.96
CA LEU A 89 -0.18 8.96 -2.41
C LEU A 89 -1.52 8.25 -2.17
N LYS A 90 -1.96 7.47 -3.16
CA LYS A 90 -3.19 6.68 -3.04
C LYS A 90 -3.07 5.59 -1.98
N PHE A 91 -1.89 4.97 -1.86
CA PHE A 91 -1.61 3.99 -0.83
C PHE A 91 -1.79 4.60 0.57
N VAL A 92 -1.24 5.77 0.84
CA VAL A 92 -1.43 6.47 2.13
C VAL A 92 -2.91 6.74 2.40
N LEU A 93 -3.69 7.10 1.38
CA LEU A 93 -5.13 7.30 1.54
C LEU A 93 -5.85 5.99 1.89
N PHE A 94 -5.63 4.93 1.11
CA PHE A 94 -6.29 3.64 1.29
C PHE A 94 -5.88 2.93 2.58
N TYR A 95 -4.61 3.02 2.94
CA TYR A 95 -4.07 2.40 4.15
C TYR A 95 -4.39 3.27 5.37
N GLY A 96 -4.33 4.59 5.26
CA GLY A 96 -4.54 5.53 6.37
C GLY A 96 -6.00 5.76 6.76
N VAL A 97 -6.95 5.63 5.84
CA VAL A 97 -8.38 5.82 6.15
C VAL A 97 -8.87 4.84 7.23
N PRO A 98 -8.58 3.53 7.16
CA PRO A 98 -8.88 2.60 8.25
C PRO A 98 -8.33 3.05 9.63
N TRP A 99 -7.13 3.64 9.67
CA TRP A 99 -6.51 4.15 10.90
C TRP A 99 -7.26 5.34 11.49
N VAL A 100 -7.69 6.27 10.64
CA VAL A 100 -8.44 7.45 11.09
C VAL A 100 -9.81 7.03 11.61
N ILE A 101 -10.48 6.08 10.94
CA ILE A 101 -11.76 5.53 11.39
C ILE A 101 -11.60 4.82 12.74
N TYR A 102 -10.58 3.97 12.89
CA TYR A 102 -10.31 3.28 14.16
C TYR A 102 -10.05 4.28 15.31
N GLY A 103 -9.27 5.33 15.06
CA GLY A 103 -9.05 6.42 16.02
C GLY A 103 -10.32 7.13 16.44
N LEU A 104 -11.15 7.48 15.48
CA LEU A 104 -12.44 8.12 15.74
C LEU A 104 -13.35 7.21 16.57
N CYS A 105 -13.41 5.91 16.26
CA CYS A 105 -14.19 4.95 17.02
C CYS A 105 -13.65 4.77 18.45
N SER A 106 -12.33 4.69 18.64
CA SER A 106 -11.71 4.57 19.96
C SER A 106 -11.89 5.83 20.81
N LEU A 107 -11.87 7.03 20.21
CA LEU A 107 -12.21 8.29 20.89
C LEU A 107 -13.66 8.35 21.39
N ILE A 108 -14.59 7.64 20.73
CA ILE A 108 -16.02 7.62 21.10
C ILE A 108 -16.33 6.49 22.10
N ALA A 109 -15.70 5.32 21.95
CA ALA A 109 -16.09 4.10 22.64
C ALA A 109 -15.06 3.57 23.67
N GLY A 110 -13.85 4.15 23.74
CA GLY A 110 -12.74 3.59 24.52
C GLY A 110 -11.83 4.62 25.21
N PRO A 111 -10.83 4.13 25.96
CA PRO A 111 -9.80 4.96 26.58
C PRO A 111 -9.00 5.76 25.55
N PHE A 112 -8.63 6.99 25.89
CA PHE A 112 -7.87 7.90 25.01
C PHE A 112 -6.49 7.34 24.58
N SER A 113 -5.94 6.38 25.34
CA SER A 113 -4.70 5.67 25.00
C SER A 113 -4.81 4.89 23.68
N ASP A 114 -6.00 4.45 23.29
CA ASP A 114 -6.21 3.69 22.06
C ASP A 114 -6.22 4.58 20.81
N ALA A 115 -6.47 5.88 20.99
CA ALA A 115 -6.39 6.88 19.92
C ALA A 115 -4.94 7.22 19.52
N TYR A 116 -3.95 6.87 20.34
CA TYR A 116 -2.51 7.04 20.03
C TYR A 116 -2.14 6.39 18.70
N MET A 117 -2.75 5.25 18.36
CA MET A 117 -2.48 4.56 17.09
C MET A 117 -2.75 5.44 15.86
N SER A 118 -3.78 6.31 15.91
CA SER A 118 -4.11 7.20 14.79
C SER A 118 -3.16 8.38 14.68
N PHE A 119 -2.59 8.84 15.81
CA PHE A 119 -1.52 9.85 15.81
C PHE A 119 -0.19 9.27 15.34
N ALA A 120 0.12 8.02 15.71
CA ALA A 120 1.29 7.31 15.21
C ALA A 120 1.27 7.17 13.67
N TRP A 121 0.09 7.02 13.07
CA TRP A 121 -0.06 7.00 11.62
C TRP A 121 0.37 8.33 10.97
N ILE A 122 0.04 9.48 11.56
CA ILE A 122 0.45 10.79 11.04
C ILE A 122 1.98 10.91 11.00
N MET A 123 2.67 10.42 12.02
CA MET A 123 4.13 10.38 12.05
C MET A 123 4.73 9.42 11.02
N LEU A 124 4.02 8.34 10.66
CA LEU A 124 4.46 7.35 9.67
C LEU A 124 4.28 7.80 8.23
N ILE A 125 3.33 8.68 7.92
CA ILE A 125 3.07 9.21 6.57
C ILE A 125 4.35 9.62 5.82
N PRO A 126 5.25 10.48 6.36
CA PRO A 126 6.45 10.89 5.65
C PRO A 126 7.36 9.71 5.29
N TYR A 127 7.55 8.75 6.20
CA TYR A 127 8.37 7.57 5.95
C TYR A 127 7.76 6.67 4.86
N VAL A 128 6.45 6.46 4.92
CA VAL A 128 5.70 5.67 3.93
C VAL A 128 5.75 6.34 2.56
N LEU A 129 5.64 7.66 2.47
CA LEU A 129 5.75 8.39 1.21
C LEU A 129 7.16 8.31 0.64
N ILE A 130 8.20 8.51 1.45
CA ILE A 130 9.60 8.42 1.00
C ILE A 130 9.88 7.02 0.44
N ALA A 131 9.56 5.97 1.22
CA ALA A 131 9.75 4.59 0.78
C ALA A 131 8.91 4.26 -0.47
N GLY A 132 7.66 4.71 -0.51
CA GLY A 132 6.77 4.52 -1.64
C GLY A 132 7.26 5.20 -2.92
N TYR A 133 7.76 6.43 -2.84
CA TYR A 133 8.32 7.15 -3.98
C TYR A 133 9.66 6.57 -4.44
N PHE A 134 10.48 6.08 -3.52
CA PHE A 134 11.68 5.32 -3.86
C PHE A 134 11.33 4.08 -4.69
N CYS A 135 10.37 3.26 -4.22
CA CYS A 135 9.88 2.09 -4.95
C CYS A 135 9.24 2.46 -6.31
N ALA A 136 8.48 3.56 -6.37
CA ALA A 136 7.91 4.05 -7.62
C ALA A 136 9.01 4.45 -8.62
N GLY A 137 10.05 5.15 -8.15
CA GLY A 137 11.21 5.51 -8.94
C GLY A 137 11.96 4.29 -9.49
N VAL A 138 12.23 3.30 -8.64
CA VAL A 138 12.83 2.02 -9.05
C VAL A 138 11.97 1.30 -10.08
N THR A 139 10.65 1.25 -9.88
CA THR A 139 9.72 0.61 -10.83
C THR A 139 9.76 1.28 -12.20
N VAL A 140 9.79 2.62 -12.24
CA VAL A 140 9.88 3.37 -13.50
C VAL A 140 11.25 3.20 -14.15
N ALA A 141 12.33 3.18 -13.36
CA ALA A 141 13.68 2.96 -13.88
C ALA A 141 13.81 1.57 -14.51
N LEU A 142 13.37 0.52 -13.81
CA LEU A 142 13.35 -0.85 -14.34
C LEU A 142 12.49 -0.95 -15.60
N TYR A 143 11.30 -0.32 -15.58
CA TYR A 143 10.44 -0.28 -16.76
C TYR A 143 11.18 0.26 -17.99
N ARG A 144 11.86 1.41 -17.86
CA ARG A 144 12.62 2.04 -18.96
C ARG A 144 13.87 1.28 -19.40
N ILE A 145 14.39 0.39 -18.56
CA ILE A 145 15.56 -0.44 -18.91
C ILE A 145 15.13 -1.67 -19.70
N PHE A 146 13.98 -2.26 -19.37
CA PHE A 146 13.51 -3.53 -19.93
C PHE A 146 12.45 -3.40 -21.03
N PHE A 147 11.83 -2.23 -21.19
CA PHE A 147 10.77 -1.96 -22.17
C PHE A 147 10.97 -0.61 -22.86
#